data_AF-A0AAW4VMX8-F1
#
_entry.id   AF-A0AAW4VMX8-F1
#
_cell.length_a   1.000
_cell.length_b   1.000
_cell.length_c   1.000
_cell.angle_alpha   90.00
_cell.angle_beta   90.00
_cell.angle_gamma   90.00
#
_symmetry.space_group_name_H-M   'P 1'
#
loop_
_entity.id
_entity.type
_entity.pdbx_description
1 polymer ?
#
loop_
_entity_poly.entity_id
_entity_poly.type
_entity_poly.pdbx_seq_one_letter_code
_entity_poly.pdbx_strand_id
1 'polypeptide(L)'
;MQSIVKMNEELKIRLFYVLSITAIVANTIGFISNAIIYGFTSITIFTLVCAIIMYIAGIMGMYTKNSKLPSVIILVLGNIIEFPVLYLVYGTYYILYMILGIVSTVLFLEEKWQIIGSLFIFFYDGIVIYIKVMYPHLFAGIEINPNLIAILVTYFIAMISIVMMSIILMKHYHLQQDKLSELANQLQEMVHLDPLTHIYNRRYLVEYLNKKMKIESQEFAVVLLDIDDFKSINDKYGHIYGDQTLQAFSDSMKKNMDNKGIVTRFVGEEFMLVFDDINHEVIEDTLNKVAEEFALYENNQKELNYLLVVV
;
A
#
# COMPACT_ATOMS: atom_id res chain seq x y z
N MET A 1 -6.32 1.16 12.18
CA MET A 1 -7.55 0.72 11.49
C MET A 1 -8.30 1.89 10.83
N GLN A 2 -8.60 2.99 11.54
CA GLN A 2 -9.27 4.18 10.96
C GLN A 2 -8.48 4.86 9.82
N SER A 3 -7.14 4.87 9.88
CA SER A 3 -6.27 5.40 8.81
C SER A 3 -6.39 4.61 7.50
N ILE A 4 -6.44 3.27 7.59
CA ILE A 4 -6.56 2.37 6.43
C ILE A 4 -7.93 2.53 5.77
N VAL A 5 -9.01 2.61 6.57
CA VAL A 5 -10.37 2.82 6.06
C VAL A 5 -10.48 4.17 5.33
N LYS A 6 -9.94 5.24 5.92
CA LYS A 6 -9.92 6.57 5.31
C LYS A 6 -9.11 6.59 4.00
N MET A 7 -7.99 5.89 3.97
CA MET A 7 -7.14 5.77 2.78
C MET A 7 -7.85 5.02 1.65
N ASN A 8 -8.59 3.95 1.95
CA ASN A 8 -9.36 3.21 0.94
C ASN A 8 -10.51 4.05 0.36
N GLU A 9 -11.17 4.87 1.17
CA GLU A 9 -12.21 5.78 0.67
C GLU A 9 -11.64 6.91 -0.19
N GLU A 10 -10.50 7.51 0.19
CA GLU A 10 -9.81 8.48 -0.67
C GLU A 10 -9.36 7.87 -2.01
N LEU A 11 -8.90 6.62 -1.99
CA LEU A 11 -8.49 5.92 -3.19
C LEU A 11 -9.68 5.70 -4.15
N LYS A 12 -10.82 5.24 -3.64
CA LYS A 12 -12.04 5.05 -4.44
C LYS A 12 -12.51 6.34 -5.10
N ILE A 13 -12.39 7.47 -4.40
CA ILE A 13 -12.75 8.78 -4.96
C ILE A 13 -11.77 9.15 -6.10
N ARG A 14 -10.47 8.90 -5.95
CA ARG A 14 -9.48 9.16 -7.02
C ARG A 14 -9.73 8.31 -8.26
N LEU A 15 -10.03 7.01 -8.09
CA LEU A 15 -10.39 6.12 -9.19
C LEU A 15 -11.67 6.57 -9.90
N PHE A 16 -12.64 7.06 -9.14
CA PHE A 16 -13.86 7.63 -9.71
C PHE A 16 -13.60 8.92 -10.52
N TYR A 17 -12.67 9.77 -10.10
CA TYR A 17 -12.30 10.96 -10.88
C TYR A 17 -11.70 10.55 -12.23
N VAL A 18 -10.88 9.50 -12.25
CA VAL A 18 -10.38 8.91 -13.48
C VAL A 18 -11.54 8.43 -14.36
N LEU A 19 -12.44 7.60 -13.83
CA LEU A 19 -13.60 7.12 -14.60
C LEU A 19 -14.41 8.30 -15.18
N SER A 20 -14.68 9.32 -14.38
CA SER A 20 -15.47 10.47 -14.79
C SER A 20 -14.79 11.28 -15.89
N ILE A 21 -13.51 11.60 -15.72
CA ILE A 21 -12.74 12.38 -16.72
C ILE A 21 -12.62 11.58 -18.02
N THR A 22 -12.31 10.29 -17.94
CA THR A 22 -12.19 9.43 -19.11
C THR A 22 -13.52 9.28 -19.84
N ALA A 23 -14.63 9.08 -19.12
CA ALA A 23 -15.97 9.07 -19.69
C ALA A 23 -16.31 10.42 -20.35
N ILE A 24 -16.00 11.55 -19.72
CA ILE A 24 -16.26 12.88 -20.30
C ILE A 24 -15.49 13.07 -21.60
N VAL A 25 -14.18 12.81 -21.58
CA VAL A 25 -13.31 13.01 -22.75
C VAL A 25 -13.67 12.04 -23.87
N ALA A 26 -13.78 10.74 -23.58
CA ALA A 26 -14.06 9.72 -24.59
C ALA A 26 -15.41 9.94 -25.27
N ASN A 27 -16.47 10.27 -24.50
CA ASN A 27 -17.79 10.52 -25.07
C ASN A 27 -17.88 11.85 -25.81
N THR A 28 -17.13 12.88 -25.40
CA THR A 28 -17.02 14.12 -26.17
C THR A 28 -16.40 13.83 -27.55
N ILE A 29 -15.28 13.11 -27.57
CA ILE A 29 -14.59 12.75 -28.82
C ILE A 29 -15.48 11.84 -29.67
N GLY A 30 -16.13 10.85 -29.05
CA GLY A 30 -17.07 9.94 -29.71
C GLY A 30 -18.23 10.67 -30.37
N PHE A 31 -18.91 11.57 -29.63
CA PHE A 31 -20.00 12.39 -30.15
C PHE A 31 -19.56 13.28 -31.31
N ILE A 32 -18.45 14.02 -31.15
CA ILE A 32 -17.94 14.92 -32.20
C ILE A 32 -17.59 14.10 -33.46
N SER A 33 -16.92 12.96 -33.27
CA SER A 33 -16.55 12.08 -34.38
C SER A 33 -17.79 11.53 -35.08
N ASN A 34 -18.80 11.12 -34.32
CA ASN A 34 -20.07 10.63 -34.86
C ASN A 34 -20.78 11.73 -35.68
N ALA A 35 -20.83 12.95 -35.15
CA ALA A 35 -21.43 14.11 -35.82
C ALA A 35 -20.69 14.50 -37.12
N ILE A 36 -19.35 14.40 -37.14
CA ILE A 36 -18.55 14.72 -38.32
C ILE A 36 -18.69 13.63 -39.40
N ILE A 37 -18.64 12.36 -39.01
CA ILE A 37 -18.60 11.23 -39.94
C ILE A 37 -19.98 10.93 -40.51
N TYR A 38 -21.01 10.95 -39.66
CA TYR A 38 -22.36 10.50 -40.02
C TYR A 38 -23.40 11.63 -40.01
N GLY A 39 -23.04 12.83 -39.54
CA GLY A 39 -23.96 13.95 -39.40
C GLY A 39 -24.80 13.90 -38.11
N PHE A 40 -25.78 14.80 -37.99
CA PHE A 40 -26.72 14.83 -36.86
C PHE A 40 -27.87 13.86 -37.08
N THR A 41 -27.58 12.56 -36.93
CA THR A 41 -28.57 11.49 -36.97
C THR A 41 -29.24 11.27 -35.60
N SER A 42 -30.31 10.47 -35.56
CA SER A 42 -30.93 10.05 -34.30
C SER A 42 -29.92 9.36 -33.36
N ILE A 43 -28.93 8.65 -33.92
CA ILE A 43 -27.89 7.97 -33.14
C ILE A 43 -26.87 8.98 -32.59
N THR A 44 -26.53 10.02 -33.35
CA THR A 44 -25.69 11.12 -32.87
C THR A 44 -26.35 11.85 -31.69
N ILE A 45 -27.66 12.11 -31.77
CA ILE A 45 -28.44 12.68 -30.66
C ILE A 45 -28.47 11.73 -29.46
N PHE A 46 -28.65 10.42 -29.70
CA PHE A 46 -28.61 9.41 -28.65
C PHE A 46 -27.27 9.40 -27.89
N THR A 47 -26.14 9.44 -28.60
CA THR A 47 -24.80 9.52 -27.96
C THR A 47 -24.63 10.81 -27.16
N LEU A 48 -25.19 11.93 -27.63
CA LEU A 48 -25.16 13.19 -26.89
C LEU A 48 -25.95 13.10 -25.57
N VAL A 49 -27.13 12.47 -25.59
CA VAL A 49 -27.95 12.27 -24.39
C VAL A 49 -27.20 11.38 -23.39
N CYS A 50 -26.59 10.29 -23.85
CA CYS A 50 -25.77 9.42 -22.99
C CYS A 50 -24.60 10.19 -22.38
N ALA A 51 -23.87 10.97 -23.19
CA ALA A 51 -22.78 11.82 -22.75
C ALA A 51 -23.23 12.81 -21.65
N ILE A 52 -24.33 13.53 -21.86
CA ILE A 52 -24.85 14.50 -20.87
C ILE A 52 -25.17 13.81 -19.54
N ILE A 53 -25.81 12.64 -19.55
CA ILE A 53 -26.12 11.88 -18.33
C ILE A 53 -24.83 11.48 -17.61
N MET A 54 -23.82 10.99 -18.34
CA MET A 54 -22.52 10.64 -17.76
C MET A 54 -21.80 11.86 -17.18
N TYR A 55 -21.92 13.04 -17.81
CA TYR A 55 -21.28 14.27 -17.33
C TYR A 55 -21.93 14.72 -16.03
N ILE A 56 -23.26 14.69 -15.97
CA ILE A 56 -24.02 15.01 -14.76
C ILE A 56 -23.63 14.05 -13.64
N ALA A 57 -23.59 12.74 -13.91
CA ALA A 57 -23.17 11.74 -12.92
C ALA A 57 -21.74 12.01 -12.43
N GLY A 58 -20.79 12.23 -13.35
CA GLY A 58 -19.39 12.53 -13.03
C GLY A 58 -19.23 13.79 -12.18
N ILE A 59 -19.83 14.90 -12.60
CA ILE A 59 -19.79 16.19 -11.88
C ILE A 59 -20.46 16.07 -10.50
N MET A 60 -21.63 15.42 -10.44
CA MET A 60 -22.33 15.17 -9.17
C MET A 60 -21.47 14.38 -8.20
N GLY A 61 -20.79 13.31 -8.65
CA GLY A 61 -19.90 12.54 -7.79
C GLY A 61 -18.68 13.33 -7.34
N MET A 62 -18.12 14.19 -8.20
CA MET A 62 -17.00 15.05 -7.85
C MET A 62 -17.39 16.10 -6.80
N TYR A 63 -18.58 16.69 -6.93
CA TYR A 63 -19.09 17.67 -5.98
C TYR A 63 -19.47 17.05 -4.63
N THR A 64 -20.18 15.92 -4.65
CA THR A 64 -20.66 15.23 -3.43
C THR A 64 -19.58 14.40 -2.74
N LYS A 65 -18.41 14.20 -3.38
CA LYS A 65 -17.35 13.27 -2.96
C LYS A 65 -17.86 11.83 -2.75
N ASN A 66 -18.97 11.46 -3.39
CA ASN A 66 -19.52 10.11 -3.37
C ASN A 66 -19.28 9.45 -4.73
N SER A 67 -18.41 8.45 -4.76
CA SER A 67 -18.03 7.74 -5.99
C SER A 67 -19.00 6.62 -6.38
N LYS A 68 -19.78 6.07 -5.44
CA LYS A 68 -20.46 4.79 -5.63
C LYS A 68 -21.56 4.85 -6.68
N LEU A 69 -22.59 5.65 -6.42
CA LEU A 69 -23.75 5.77 -7.30
C LEU A 69 -23.38 6.34 -8.69
N PRO A 70 -22.59 7.43 -8.78
CA PRO A 70 -22.10 7.94 -10.06
C PRO A 70 -21.33 6.94 -10.91
N SER A 71 -20.44 6.14 -10.30
CA SER A 71 -19.69 5.11 -11.04
C SER A 71 -20.63 4.07 -11.64
N VAL A 72 -21.62 3.61 -10.87
CA VAL A 72 -22.62 2.65 -11.36
C VAL A 72 -23.44 3.24 -12.50
N ILE A 73 -23.86 4.51 -12.40
CA ILE A 73 -24.60 5.18 -13.49
C ILE A 73 -23.77 5.21 -14.77
N ILE A 74 -22.52 5.67 -14.70
CA ILE A 74 -21.62 5.75 -15.87
C ILE A 74 -21.40 4.35 -16.47
N LEU A 75 -21.10 3.36 -15.64
CA LEU A 75 -20.82 1.99 -16.08
C LEU A 75 -22.06 1.32 -16.69
N VAL A 76 -23.24 1.47 -16.08
CA VAL A 76 -24.48 0.87 -16.61
C VAL A 76 -24.87 1.54 -17.92
N LEU A 77 -24.80 2.87 -18.00
CA LEU A 77 -25.15 3.59 -19.22
C LEU A 77 -24.22 3.23 -20.38
N GLY A 78 -22.91 3.14 -20.14
CA GLY A 78 -21.96 2.69 -21.16
C GLY A 78 -22.16 1.23 -21.56
N ASN A 79 -22.11 0.30 -20.59
CA ASN A 79 -22.10 -1.14 -20.86
C ASN A 79 -23.44 -1.70 -21.34
N ILE A 80 -24.55 -1.24 -20.78
CA ILE A 80 -25.86 -1.86 -21.02
C ILE A 80 -26.62 -1.14 -22.13
N ILE A 81 -26.36 0.15 -22.33
CA ILE A 81 -27.17 0.98 -23.23
C ILE A 81 -26.33 1.44 -24.41
N GLU A 82 -25.30 2.26 -24.19
CA GLU A 82 -24.62 2.96 -25.28
C GLU A 82 -23.79 2.04 -26.16
N PHE A 83 -22.85 1.27 -25.61
CA PHE A 83 -21.94 0.43 -26.41
C PHE A 83 -22.67 -0.67 -27.20
N PRO A 84 -23.66 -1.40 -26.63
CA PRO A 84 -24.47 -2.34 -27.38
C PRO A 84 -25.23 -1.69 -28.52
N VAL A 85 -25.86 -0.53 -28.30
CA VAL A 85 -26.58 0.19 -29.37
C VAL A 85 -25.63 0.61 -30.48
N LEU A 86 -24.44 1.13 -30.14
CA LEU A 86 -23.43 1.47 -31.13
C LEU A 86 -22.97 0.24 -31.94
N TYR A 87 -22.78 -0.90 -31.30
CA TYR A 87 -22.48 -2.17 -31.99
C TYR A 87 -23.60 -2.61 -32.92
N LEU A 88 -24.86 -2.53 -32.48
CA LEU A 88 -26.01 -2.93 -33.29
C LEU A 88 -26.20 -2.03 -34.52
N VAL A 89 -25.87 -0.73 -34.42
CA VAL A 89 -26.05 0.25 -35.51
C VAL A 89 -24.84 0.28 -36.45
N TYR A 90 -23.63 0.40 -35.91
CA TYR A 90 -22.42 0.63 -36.71
C TYR A 90 -21.62 -0.65 -36.98
N GLY A 91 -22.02 -1.77 -36.39
CA GLY A 91 -21.49 -3.09 -36.69
C GLY A 91 -20.25 -3.48 -35.88
N THR A 92 -19.54 -4.48 -36.40
CA THR A 92 -18.59 -5.31 -35.64
C THR A 92 -17.41 -4.58 -35.04
N TYR A 93 -16.97 -3.45 -35.61
CA TYR A 93 -15.81 -2.70 -35.13
C TYR A 93 -16.04 -2.03 -33.76
N TYR A 94 -17.30 -1.80 -33.39
CA TYR A 94 -17.68 -1.21 -32.11
C TYR A 94 -17.66 -2.21 -30.95
N ILE A 95 -17.34 -3.49 -31.22
CA ILE A 95 -17.09 -4.51 -30.18
C ILE A 95 -15.95 -4.10 -29.23
N LEU A 96 -15.02 -3.24 -29.68
CA LEU A 96 -13.94 -2.70 -28.86
C LEU A 96 -14.47 -1.89 -27.67
N TYR A 97 -15.59 -1.19 -27.82
CA TYR A 97 -16.21 -0.46 -26.71
C TYR A 97 -16.84 -1.40 -25.68
N MET A 98 -17.43 -2.51 -26.13
CA MET A 98 -17.97 -3.54 -25.24
C MET A 98 -16.86 -4.18 -24.39
N ILE A 99 -15.71 -4.50 -25.00
CA ILE A 99 -14.52 -4.98 -24.28
C ILE A 99 -14.02 -3.91 -23.29
N LEU A 100 -13.92 -2.65 -23.73
CA LEU A 100 -13.52 -1.53 -22.87
C LEU A 100 -14.47 -1.38 -21.68
N GLY A 101 -15.76 -1.62 -21.90
CA GLY A 101 -16.80 -1.61 -20.89
C GLY A 101 -16.56 -2.66 -19.79
N ILE A 102 -16.23 -3.90 -20.17
CA ILE A 102 -15.85 -4.97 -19.23
C ILE A 102 -14.62 -4.56 -18.41
N VAL A 103 -13.57 -4.08 -19.08
CA VAL A 103 -12.34 -3.61 -18.40
C VAL A 103 -12.66 -2.49 -17.42
N SER A 104 -13.52 -1.54 -17.82
CA SER A 104 -13.95 -0.44 -16.96
C SER A 104 -14.71 -0.93 -15.75
N THR A 105 -15.57 -1.94 -15.89
CA THR A 105 -16.28 -2.54 -14.75
C THR A 105 -15.32 -3.21 -13.76
N VAL A 106 -14.31 -3.93 -14.25
CA VAL A 106 -13.28 -4.55 -13.38
C VAL A 106 -12.53 -3.48 -12.59
N LEU A 107 -12.16 -2.36 -13.23
CA LEU A 107 -11.33 -1.33 -12.61
C LEU A 107 -12.09 -0.40 -11.67
N PHE A 108 -13.35 -0.09 -11.97
CA PHE A 108 -14.07 1.02 -11.33
C PHE A 108 -15.32 0.62 -10.55
N LEU A 109 -15.81 -0.61 -10.68
CA LEU A 109 -16.91 -1.10 -9.83
C LEU A 109 -16.40 -1.43 -8.41
N GLU A 110 -17.29 -1.45 -7.42
CA GLU A 110 -16.93 -1.88 -6.06
C GLU A 110 -16.40 -3.32 -6.05
N GLU A 111 -15.32 -3.58 -5.28
CA GLU A 111 -14.61 -4.88 -5.21
C GLU A 111 -15.53 -6.10 -5.11
N LYS A 112 -16.55 -6.04 -4.24
CA LYS A 112 -17.52 -7.14 -4.05
C LYS A 112 -18.33 -7.49 -5.31
N TRP A 113 -18.46 -6.56 -6.25
CA TRP A 113 -19.29 -6.70 -7.45
C TRP A 113 -18.47 -6.78 -8.74
N GLN A 114 -17.15 -6.53 -8.71
CA GLN A 114 -16.31 -6.49 -9.92
C GLN A 114 -16.42 -7.77 -10.75
N ILE A 115 -16.24 -8.95 -10.13
CA ILE A 115 -16.27 -10.23 -10.84
C ILE A 115 -17.68 -10.53 -11.35
N ILE A 116 -18.69 -10.45 -10.47
CA ILE A 116 -20.08 -10.78 -10.80
C ILE A 116 -20.61 -9.84 -11.88
N GLY A 117 -20.35 -8.53 -11.75
CA GLY A 117 -20.75 -7.51 -12.72
C GLY A 117 -20.06 -7.69 -14.07
N SER A 118 -18.77 -8.02 -14.08
CA SER A 118 -18.04 -8.27 -15.34
C SER A 118 -18.52 -9.53 -16.04
N LEU A 119 -18.82 -10.61 -15.31
CA LEU A 119 -19.43 -11.82 -15.87
C LEU A 119 -20.83 -11.52 -16.43
N PHE A 120 -21.64 -10.75 -15.71
CA PHE A 120 -22.95 -10.34 -16.18
C PHE A 120 -22.87 -9.56 -17.50
N ILE A 121 -21.98 -8.56 -17.58
CA ILE A 121 -21.76 -7.78 -18.80
C ILE A 121 -21.28 -8.67 -19.93
N PHE A 122 -20.33 -9.58 -19.67
CA PHE A 122 -19.84 -10.53 -20.67
C PHE A 122 -20.94 -11.38 -21.28
N PHE A 123 -21.83 -11.96 -20.46
CA PHE A 123 -22.96 -12.75 -20.97
C PHE A 123 -23.99 -11.88 -21.70
N TYR A 124 -24.28 -10.69 -21.18
CA TYR A 124 -25.18 -9.74 -21.83
C TYR A 124 -24.66 -9.34 -23.22
N ASP A 125 -23.40 -8.96 -23.30
CA ASP A 125 -22.69 -8.63 -24.54
C ASP A 125 -22.73 -9.80 -25.53
N GLY A 126 -22.49 -11.03 -25.04
CA GLY A 126 -22.60 -12.26 -25.82
C GLY A 126 -24.00 -12.48 -26.40
N ILE A 127 -25.05 -12.17 -25.65
CA ILE A 127 -26.44 -12.24 -26.13
C ILE A 127 -26.70 -11.19 -27.21
N VAL A 128 -26.24 -9.94 -27.02
CA VAL A 128 -26.38 -8.87 -28.02
C VAL A 128 -25.70 -9.25 -29.33
N ILE A 129 -24.46 -9.77 -29.25
CA ILE A 129 -23.71 -10.26 -30.40
C ILE A 129 -24.44 -11.42 -31.08
N TYR A 130 -24.91 -12.40 -30.30
CA TYR A 130 -25.67 -13.54 -30.82
C TYR A 130 -26.92 -13.10 -31.59
N ILE A 131 -27.72 -12.20 -31.01
CA ILE A 131 -28.93 -11.66 -31.65
C ILE A 131 -28.57 -10.99 -32.97
N LYS A 132 -27.51 -10.16 -32.98
CA LYS A 132 -27.07 -9.46 -34.19
C LYS A 132 -26.68 -10.42 -35.31
N VAL A 133 -25.92 -11.47 -34.98
CA VAL A 133 -25.40 -12.43 -35.95
C VAL A 133 -26.52 -13.36 -36.46
N MET A 134 -27.40 -13.83 -35.58
CA MET A 134 -28.45 -14.80 -35.94
C MET A 134 -29.66 -14.15 -36.61
N TYR A 135 -29.95 -12.87 -36.30
CA TYR A 135 -31.11 -12.15 -36.80
C TYR A 135 -30.72 -10.81 -37.47
N PRO A 136 -29.84 -10.81 -38.49
CA PRO A 136 -29.34 -9.58 -39.11
C PRO A 136 -30.45 -8.76 -39.78
N HIS A 137 -31.52 -9.41 -40.24
CA HIS A 137 -32.68 -8.75 -40.87
C HIS A 137 -33.38 -7.75 -39.93
N LEU A 138 -33.27 -7.92 -38.61
CA LEU A 138 -33.82 -6.96 -37.63
C LEU A 138 -33.11 -5.59 -37.68
N PHE A 139 -31.90 -5.54 -38.26
CA PHE A 139 -31.04 -4.37 -38.25
C PHE A 139 -30.68 -3.85 -39.65
N ALA A 140 -31.04 -4.56 -40.72
CA ALA A 140 -30.65 -4.24 -42.10
C ALA A 140 -31.06 -2.83 -42.58
N GLY A 141 -32.07 -2.20 -41.97
CA GLY A 141 -32.50 -0.83 -42.27
C GLY A 141 -31.92 0.26 -41.36
N ILE A 142 -31.15 -0.12 -40.34
CA ILE A 142 -30.56 0.78 -39.34
C ILE A 142 -29.03 0.76 -39.45
N GLU A 143 -28.46 -0.30 -40.05
CA GLU A 143 -27.03 -0.46 -40.22
C GLU A 143 -26.40 0.64 -41.08
N ILE A 144 -25.37 1.26 -40.52
CA ILE A 144 -24.55 2.25 -41.22
C ILE A 144 -23.17 1.64 -41.41
N ASN A 145 -22.80 1.35 -42.67
CA ASN A 145 -21.47 0.85 -42.99
C ASN A 145 -20.41 1.87 -42.54
N PRO A 146 -19.51 1.52 -41.60
CA PRO A 146 -18.50 2.44 -41.15
C PRO A 146 -17.45 2.64 -42.24
N ASN A 147 -17.04 3.89 -42.44
CA ASN A 147 -15.90 4.20 -43.29
C ASN A 147 -14.59 3.93 -42.53
N LEU A 148 -13.46 3.89 -43.26
CA LEU A 148 -12.15 3.66 -42.67
C LEU A 148 -11.84 4.65 -41.51
N ILE A 149 -12.30 5.90 -41.64
CA ILE A 149 -12.10 6.94 -40.63
C ILE A 149 -12.79 6.56 -39.31
N ALA A 150 -14.03 6.09 -39.35
CA ALA A 150 -14.78 5.66 -38.15
C ALA A 150 -14.11 4.49 -37.43
N ILE A 151 -13.59 3.53 -38.19
CA ILE A 151 -12.86 2.37 -37.66
C ILE A 151 -11.58 2.83 -36.96
N LEU A 152 -10.79 3.69 -37.63
CA LEU A 152 -9.56 4.23 -37.04
C LEU A 152 -9.84 5.04 -35.78
N VAL A 153 -10.85 5.92 -35.79
CA VAL A 153 -11.23 6.71 -34.61
C VAL A 153 -11.62 5.79 -33.45
N THR A 154 -12.46 4.79 -33.70
CA THR A 154 -12.88 3.83 -32.66
C THR A 154 -11.71 3.05 -32.08
N TYR A 155 -10.80 2.60 -32.95
CA TYR A 155 -9.56 1.93 -32.53
C TYR A 155 -8.68 2.85 -31.66
N PHE A 156 -8.48 4.11 -32.07
CA PHE A 156 -7.67 5.06 -31.30
C PHE A 156 -8.31 5.40 -29.95
N ILE A 157 -9.63 5.58 -29.87
CA ILE A 157 -10.33 5.83 -28.60
C ILE A 157 -10.15 4.65 -27.64
N ALA A 158 -10.34 3.42 -28.12
CA ALA A 158 -10.15 2.22 -27.31
C ALA A 158 -8.69 2.07 -26.86
N MET A 159 -7.72 2.26 -27.77
CA MET A 159 -6.29 2.16 -27.47
C MET A 159 -5.84 3.19 -26.44
N ILE A 160 -6.22 4.47 -26.62
CA ILE A 160 -5.91 5.54 -25.66
C ILE A 160 -6.51 5.22 -24.29
N SER A 161 -7.74 4.73 -24.24
CA SER A 161 -8.41 4.36 -22.98
C SER A 161 -7.67 3.24 -22.25
N ILE A 162 -7.25 2.18 -22.96
CA ILE A 162 -6.49 1.06 -22.38
C ILE A 162 -5.11 1.51 -21.90
N VAL A 163 -4.38 2.30 -22.69
CA VAL A 163 -3.04 2.80 -22.32
C VAL A 163 -3.14 3.69 -21.08
N MET A 164 -4.12 4.59 -21.05
CA MET A 164 -4.38 5.44 -19.88
C MET A 164 -4.74 4.63 -18.64
N MET A 165 -5.61 3.62 -18.76
CA MET A 165 -5.92 2.68 -17.67
C MET A 165 -4.66 1.96 -17.18
N SER A 166 -3.79 1.51 -18.10
CA SER A 166 -2.54 0.81 -17.78
C SER A 166 -1.56 1.70 -17.01
N ILE A 167 -1.41 2.96 -17.44
CA ILE A 167 -0.57 3.95 -16.74
C ILE A 167 -1.11 4.21 -15.33
N ILE A 168 -2.43 4.29 -15.18
CA ILE A 168 -3.08 4.54 -13.89
C ILE A 168 -2.90 3.34 -12.95
N LEU A 169 -3.08 2.13 -13.45
CA LEU A 169 -2.82 0.90 -12.70
C LEU A 169 -1.35 0.79 -12.28
N MET A 170 -0.41 1.10 -13.18
CA MET A 170 1.02 1.10 -12.89
C MET A 170 1.39 2.14 -11.82
N LYS A 171 0.88 3.37 -11.95
CA LYS A 171 1.06 4.40 -10.92
C LYS A 171 0.49 3.97 -9.58
N HIS A 172 -0.63 3.24 -9.58
CA HIS A 172 -1.23 2.71 -8.37
C HIS A 172 -0.34 1.65 -7.71
N TYR A 173 0.17 0.71 -8.51
CA TYR A 173 1.08 -0.33 -8.06
C TYR A 173 2.33 0.26 -7.38
N HIS A 174 2.96 1.27 -8.00
CA HIS A 174 4.12 1.94 -7.40
C HIS A 174 3.79 2.66 -6.09
N LEU A 175 2.68 3.40 -6.03
CA LEU A 175 2.26 4.07 -4.79
C LEU A 175 1.98 3.09 -3.64
N GLN A 176 1.48 1.89 -3.95
CA GLN A 176 1.31 0.85 -2.93
C GLN A 176 2.66 0.29 -2.47
N GLN A 177 3.60 0.08 -3.40
CA GLN A 177 4.93 -0.44 -3.10
C GLN A 177 5.73 0.52 -2.21
N ASP A 178 5.70 1.83 -2.49
CA ASP A 178 6.40 2.83 -1.69
C ASP A 178 5.87 2.86 -0.25
N LYS A 179 4.55 2.80 -0.07
CA LYS A 179 3.92 2.76 1.26
C LYS A 179 4.25 1.48 2.03
N LEU A 180 4.30 0.34 1.34
CA LEU A 180 4.70 -0.93 1.96
C LEU A 180 6.16 -0.86 2.44
N SER A 181 7.04 -0.25 1.64
CA SER A 181 8.43 -0.02 2.02
C SER A 181 8.54 0.91 3.23
N GLU A 182 7.80 2.02 3.24
CA GLU A 182 7.76 2.96 4.36
C GLU A 182 7.26 2.29 5.66
N LEU A 183 6.16 1.53 5.57
CA LEU A 183 5.64 0.80 6.73
C LEU A 183 6.61 -0.29 7.20
N ALA A 184 7.28 -0.98 6.28
CA ALA A 184 8.30 -1.97 6.62
C ALA A 184 9.48 -1.33 7.36
N ASN A 185 9.94 -0.15 6.92
CA ASN A 185 10.98 0.61 7.61
C ASN A 185 10.51 1.05 9.00
N GLN A 186 9.29 1.58 9.12
CA GLN A 186 8.70 1.95 10.42
C GLN A 186 8.59 0.75 11.36
N LEU A 187 8.21 -0.42 10.86
CA LEU A 187 8.19 -1.66 11.65
C LEU A 187 9.59 -2.11 12.06
N GLN A 188 10.58 -1.96 11.17
CA GLN A 188 11.98 -2.24 11.51
C GLN A 188 12.48 -1.30 12.60
N GLU A 189 12.16 -0.01 12.53
CA GLU A 189 12.48 0.99 13.54
C GLU A 189 11.75 0.73 14.87
N MET A 190 10.53 0.22 14.83
CA MET A 190 9.74 -0.11 16.03
C MET A 190 10.28 -1.31 16.82
N VAL A 191 11.19 -2.11 16.26
CA VAL A 191 11.83 -3.23 16.95
C VAL A 191 13.29 -2.91 17.23
N HIS A 192 13.54 -1.80 17.93
CA HIS A 192 14.86 -1.44 18.45
C HIS A 192 15.11 -1.90 19.88
N LEU A 193 14.08 -2.33 20.59
CA LEU A 193 14.19 -2.81 21.96
C LEU A 193 14.17 -4.34 22.01
N ASP A 194 14.89 -4.90 22.97
CA ASP A 194 14.76 -6.30 23.38
C ASP A 194 13.41 -6.48 24.10
N PRO A 195 12.61 -7.49 23.72
CA PRO A 195 11.27 -7.67 24.29
C PRO A 195 11.28 -8.09 25.76
N LEU A 196 12.37 -8.70 26.27
CA LEU A 196 12.47 -9.13 27.67
C LEU A 196 12.96 -7.99 28.55
N THR A 197 14.02 -7.31 28.13
CA THR A 197 14.74 -6.35 28.98
C THR A 197 14.42 -4.89 28.68
N HIS A 198 13.75 -4.59 27.56
CA HIS A 198 13.37 -3.23 27.14
C HIS A 198 14.54 -2.21 27.05
N ILE A 199 15.77 -2.71 26.95
CA ILE A 199 16.94 -1.97 26.46
C ILE A 199 17.09 -2.19 24.96
N TYR A 200 18.04 -1.50 24.32
CA TYR A 200 18.21 -1.65 22.88
C TYR A 200 18.66 -3.06 22.50
N ASN A 201 18.28 -3.53 21.33
CA ASN A 201 18.73 -4.83 20.83
C ASN A 201 19.98 -4.69 19.95
N ARG A 202 20.56 -5.83 19.59
CA ARG A 202 21.71 -5.91 18.69
C ARG A 202 21.53 -5.19 17.35
N ARG A 203 20.30 -5.08 16.81
CA ARG A 203 20.06 -4.36 15.55
C ARG A 203 20.30 -2.86 15.75
N TYR A 204 19.73 -2.29 16.81
CA TYR A 204 19.94 -0.88 17.13
C TYR A 204 21.41 -0.57 17.42
N LEU A 205 22.12 -1.47 18.11
CA LEU A 205 23.58 -1.34 18.33
C LEU A 205 24.33 -1.13 17.01
N VAL A 206 24.09 -1.97 16.01
CA VAL A 206 24.77 -1.90 14.70
C VAL A 206 24.45 -0.58 14.00
N GLU A 207 23.20 -0.12 14.05
CA GLU A 207 22.81 1.17 13.48
C GLU A 207 23.48 2.35 14.19
N TYR A 208 23.53 2.30 15.52
CA TYR A 208 24.14 3.33 16.34
C TYR A 208 25.65 3.44 16.08
N LEU A 209 26.37 2.32 16.07
CA LEU A 209 27.79 2.28 15.74
C LEU A 209 28.07 2.76 14.31
N ASN A 210 27.25 2.35 13.34
CA ASN A 210 27.37 2.84 11.96
C ASN A 210 27.17 4.35 11.83
N LYS A 211 26.29 4.95 12.64
CA LYS A 211 26.12 6.42 12.69
C LYS A 211 27.32 7.09 13.33
N LYS A 212 27.86 6.54 14.42
CA LYS A 212 29.06 7.04 15.10
C LYS A 212 30.31 7.01 14.21
N MET A 213 30.56 5.88 13.52
CA MET A 213 31.72 5.73 12.63
C MET A 213 31.71 6.67 11.41
N LYS A 214 30.56 7.24 11.05
CA LYS A 214 30.46 8.24 9.96
C LYS A 214 30.89 9.65 10.39
N ILE A 215 31.01 9.90 11.70
CA ILE A 215 31.41 11.19 12.26
C ILE A 215 32.90 11.09 12.61
N GLU A 216 33.78 11.58 11.72
CA GLU A 216 35.24 11.42 11.82
C GLU A 216 35.88 11.99 13.10
N SER A 217 35.15 12.78 13.90
CA SER A 217 35.69 13.51 15.06
C SER A 217 35.08 13.10 16.40
N GLN A 218 34.29 12.03 16.47
CA GLN A 218 33.70 11.57 17.73
C GLN A 218 34.29 10.22 18.15
N GLU A 219 35.15 10.26 19.17
CA GLU A 219 35.63 9.07 19.86
C GLU A 219 34.50 8.49 20.72
N PHE A 220 34.46 7.16 20.85
CA PHE A 220 33.48 6.44 21.65
C PHE A 220 34.13 5.17 22.20
N ALA A 221 33.68 4.70 23.36
CA ALA A 221 34.12 3.43 23.94
C ALA A 221 33.02 2.38 23.80
N VAL A 222 33.42 1.12 23.60
CA VAL A 222 32.52 -0.03 23.55
C VAL A 222 32.97 -1.02 24.60
N VAL A 223 32.02 -1.49 25.42
CA VAL A 223 32.28 -2.47 26.47
C VAL A 223 31.34 -3.65 26.27
N LEU A 224 31.89 -4.85 26.19
CA LEU A 224 31.14 -6.11 26.22
C LEU A 224 31.11 -6.61 27.67
N LEU A 225 29.93 -7.00 28.13
CA LEU A 225 29.65 -7.51 29.46
C LEU A 225 28.95 -8.86 29.35
N ASP A 226 29.29 -9.77 30.25
CA ASP A 226 28.64 -11.08 30.39
C ASP A 226 28.26 -11.30 31.85
N ILE A 227 27.17 -12.05 32.10
CA ILE A 227 26.79 -12.47 33.45
C ILE A 227 27.42 -13.84 33.72
N ASP A 228 28.44 -13.87 34.58
CA ASP A 228 29.12 -15.12 34.93
C ASP A 228 28.13 -16.19 35.45
N ASP A 229 28.37 -17.44 35.02
CA ASP A 229 27.60 -18.62 35.42
C ASP A 229 26.07 -18.46 35.34
N PHE A 230 25.56 -17.65 34.40
CA PHE A 230 24.12 -17.46 34.20
C PHE A 230 23.36 -18.78 33.98
N LYS A 231 24.02 -19.78 33.38
CA LYS A 231 23.49 -21.14 33.28
C LYS A 231 23.21 -21.76 34.65
N SER A 232 24.09 -21.59 35.62
CA SER A 232 23.90 -22.09 36.99
C SER A 232 22.69 -21.42 37.67
N ILE A 233 22.43 -20.15 37.38
CA ILE A 233 21.23 -19.44 37.85
C ILE A 233 19.97 -20.08 37.28
N ASN A 234 19.94 -20.33 35.96
CA ASN A 234 18.81 -21.00 35.30
C ASN A 234 18.61 -22.43 35.80
N ASP A 235 19.70 -23.20 35.97
CA ASP A 235 19.63 -24.60 36.41
C ASP A 235 19.14 -24.72 37.86
N LYS A 236 19.48 -23.75 38.73
CA LYS A 236 19.13 -23.77 40.15
C LYS A 236 17.75 -23.17 40.45
N TYR A 237 17.36 -22.10 39.75
CA TYR A 237 16.17 -21.30 40.08
C TYR A 237 15.12 -21.26 38.96
N GLY A 238 15.44 -21.80 37.78
CA GLY A 238 14.55 -21.86 36.62
C GLY A 238 14.60 -20.60 35.74
N HIS A 239 14.15 -20.74 34.50
CA HIS A 239 14.21 -19.69 33.48
C HIS A 239 13.44 -18.41 33.84
N ILE A 240 12.34 -18.51 34.59
CA ILE A 240 11.59 -17.33 35.03
C ILE A 240 12.45 -16.44 35.95
N TYR A 241 13.27 -17.06 36.81
CA TYR A 241 14.19 -16.33 37.66
C TYR A 241 15.35 -15.75 36.85
N GLY A 242 15.90 -16.52 35.89
CA GLY A 242 16.92 -16.00 34.97
C GLY A 242 16.43 -14.78 34.17
N ASP A 243 15.18 -14.79 33.70
CA ASP A 243 14.55 -13.65 33.03
C ASP A 243 14.46 -12.42 33.94
N GLN A 244 14.11 -12.59 35.22
CA GLN A 244 14.10 -11.52 36.21
C GLN A 244 15.50 -10.98 36.49
N THR A 245 16.51 -11.85 36.55
CA THR A 245 17.92 -11.47 36.69
C THR A 245 18.37 -10.59 35.53
N LEU A 246 18.06 -10.98 34.29
CA LEU A 246 18.38 -10.20 33.08
C LEU A 246 17.70 -8.83 33.08
N GLN A 247 16.43 -8.77 33.52
CA GLN A 247 15.69 -7.51 33.65
C GLN A 247 16.32 -6.59 34.69
N ALA A 248 16.63 -7.11 35.88
CA ALA A 248 17.27 -6.35 36.96
C ALA A 248 18.65 -5.81 36.55
N PHE A 249 19.46 -6.64 35.89
CA PHE A 249 20.77 -6.23 35.36
C PHE A 249 20.62 -5.12 34.31
N SER A 250 19.66 -5.28 33.40
CA SER A 250 19.36 -4.29 32.35
C SER A 250 18.90 -2.95 32.94
N ASP A 251 18.06 -2.96 33.97
CA ASP A 251 17.60 -1.76 34.64
C ASP A 251 18.75 -1.02 35.36
N SER A 252 19.65 -1.76 36.01
CA SER A 252 20.85 -1.16 36.63
C SER A 252 21.76 -0.51 35.58
N MET A 253 22.06 -1.20 34.48
CA MET A 253 22.84 -0.61 33.39
C MET A 253 22.16 0.63 32.81
N LYS A 254 20.86 0.55 32.51
CA LYS A 254 20.08 1.66 31.94
C LYS A 254 20.11 2.90 32.84
N LYS A 255 20.00 2.71 34.15
CA LYS A 255 20.10 3.79 35.15
C LYS A 255 21.50 4.42 35.16
N ASN A 256 22.56 3.61 35.18
CA ASN A 256 23.94 4.10 35.31
C ASN A 256 24.51 4.68 34.01
N MET A 257 23.94 4.31 32.86
CA MET A 257 24.30 4.78 31.52
C MET A 257 23.49 5.98 31.02
N ASP A 258 22.55 6.48 31.81
CA ASP A 258 21.72 7.62 31.43
C ASP A 258 22.59 8.84 31.06
N ASN A 259 22.34 9.41 29.87
CA ASN A 259 23.12 10.49 29.25
C ASN A 259 24.62 10.20 28.98
N LYS A 260 25.06 8.94 29.08
CA LYS A 260 26.45 8.54 28.78
C LYS A 260 26.58 7.74 27.48
N GLY A 261 25.46 7.29 26.91
CA GLY A 261 25.42 6.53 25.67
C GLY A 261 24.25 5.56 25.61
N ILE A 262 24.48 4.34 25.12
CA ILE A 262 23.43 3.32 24.96
C ILE A 262 23.77 1.99 25.63
N VAL A 263 22.74 1.31 26.11
CA VAL A 263 22.79 -0.06 26.66
C VAL A 263 22.09 -0.98 25.69
N THR A 264 22.75 -2.08 25.31
CA THR A 264 22.18 -3.04 24.36
C THR A 264 22.31 -4.48 24.86
N ARG A 265 21.28 -5.30 24.61
CA ARG A 265 21.38 -6.76 24.77
C ARG A 265 21.95 -7.33 23.47
N PHE A 266 23.12 -7.95 23.56
CA PHE A 266 23.83 -8.45 22.38
C PHE A 266 23.29 -9.82 21.98
N VAL A 267 23.43 -10.82 22.84
CA VAL A 267 22.93 -12.19 22.67
C VAL A 267 22.75 -12.82 24.05
N GLY A 268 21.66 -13.53 24.33
CA GLY A 268 21.52 -14.31 25.58
C GLY A 268 21.71 -13.45 26.84
N GLU A 269 22.75 -13.75 27.61
CA GLU A 269 23.22 -13.06 28.80
C GLU A 269 24.31 -12.00 28.54
N GLU A 270 24.73 -11.80 27.29
CA GLU A 270 25.73 -10.81 26.89
C GLU A 270 25.09 -9.44 26.60
N PHE A 271 25.72 -8.39 27.11
CA PHE A 271 25.31 -7.00 26.96
C PHE A 271 26.45 -6.16 26.38
N MET A 272 26.12 -5.15 25.58
CA MET A 272 27.09 -4.17 25.09
C MET A 272 26.68 -2.77 25.48
N LEU A 273 27.62 -2.05 26.09
CA LEU A 273 27.55 -0.63 26.37
C LEU A 273 28.34 0.13 25.31
N VAL A 274 27.76 1.22 24.79
CA VAL A 274 28.49 2.17 23.95
C VAL A 274 28.46 3.51 24.65
N PHE A 275 29.63 4.03 25.01
CA PHE A 275 29.80 5.33 25.67
C PHE A 275 30.08 6.42 24.64
N ASP A 276 29.43 7.57 24.81
CA ASP A 276 29.60 8.76 23.97
C ASP A 276 30.93 9.50 24.20
N ASP A 277 31.62 9.17 25.29
CA ASP A 277 32.91 9.72 25.74
C ASP A 277 33.86 8.56 26.08
N ILE A 278 35.17 8.79 25.94
CA ILE A 278 36.24 7.82 26.22
C ILE A 278 36.92 8.06 27.58
N ASN A 279 36.38 8.94 28.43
CA ASN A 279 36.92 9.16 29.77
C ASN A 279 36.91 7.87 30.61
N HIS A 280 38.10 7.32 30.83
CA HIS A 280 38.30 6.06 31.53
C HIS A 280 37.73 6.05 32.95
N GLU A 281 37.83 7.17 33.68
CA GLU A 281 37.32 7.27 35.05
C GLU A 281 35.79 7.17 35.08
N VAL A 282 35.11 7.75 34.09
CA VAL A 282 33.64 7.69 33.97
C VAL A 282 33.19 6.28 33.59
N ILE A 283 33.91 5.62 32.68
CA ILE A 283 33.61 4.25 32.26
C ILE A 283 33.79 3.31 33.46
N GLU A 284 34.93 3.36 34.13
CA GLU A 284 35.25 2.51 35.28
C GLU A 284 34.27 2.72 36.45
N ASP A 285 33.95 3.97 36.82
CA ASP A 285 32.94 4.28 37.83
C ASP A 285 31.55 3.74 37.46
N THR A 286 31.18 3.81 36.18
CA THR A 286 29.88 3.28 35.70
C THR A 286 29.84 1.75 35.82
N LEU A 287 30.92 1.07 35.43
CA LEU A 287 31.01 -0.40 35.50
C LEU A 287 31.02 -0.89 36.95
N ASN A 288 31.77 -0.22 37.83
CA ASN A 288 31.81 -0.54 39.26
C ASN A 288 30.43 -0.38 39.91
N LYS A 289 29.70 0.71 39.60
CA LYS A 289 28.33 0.91 40.10
C LYS A 289 27.36 -0.18 39.65
N VAL A 290 27.42 -0.58 38.39
CA VAL A 290 26.59 -1.67 37.86
C VAL A 290 26.93 -2.98 38.58
N ALA A 291 28.21 -3.28 38.75
CA ALA A 291 28.66 -4.48 39.46
C ALA A 291 28.22 -4.47 40.94
N GLU A 292 28.36 -3.36 41.65
CA GLU A 292 27.93 -3.21 43.04
C GLU A 292 26.40 -3.33 43.20
N GLU A 293 25.62 -2.66 42.36
CA GLU A 293 24.16 -2.74 42.39
C GLU A 293 23.66 -4.16 42.08
N PHE A 294 24.30 -4.85 41.14
CA PHE A 294 23.95 -6.23 40.81
C PHE A 294 24.36 -7.21 41.91
N ALA A 295 25.55 -7.05 42.50
CA ALA A 295 25.99 -7.84 43.65
C ALA A 295 25.08 -7.63 44.88
N LEU A 296 24.53 -6.43 45.07
CA LEU A 296 23.52 -6.16 46.11
C LEU A 296 22.18 -6.80 45.79
N TYR A 297 21.75 -6.82 44.52
CA TYR A 297 20.56 -7.53 44.09
C TYR A 297 20.67 -9.03 44.36
N GLU A 298 21.81 -9.63 44.01
CA GLU A 298 22.10 -11.04 44.31
C GLU A 298 22.22 -11.30 45.80
N ASN A 299 22.94 -10.50 46.58
CA ASN A 299 23.09 -10.70 48.02
C ASN A 299 21.77 -10.55 48.80
N ASN A 300 20.88 -9.67 48.35
CA ASN A 300 19.52 -9.56 48.91
C ASN A 300 18.61 -10.74 48.52
N GLN A 301 18.98 -11.54 47.51
CA GLN A 301 18.24 -12.71 47.04
C GLN A 301 18.93 -14.06 47.39
N LYS A 302 20.23 -14.06 47.74
CA LYS A 302 21.14 -15.07 48.35
C LYS A 302 22.50 -15.14 47.63
N GLU A 303 23.57 -15.14 48.43
CA GLU A 303 25.02 -15.28 48.13
C GLU A 303 25.41 -15.87 46.76
N LEU A 304 25.87 -15.01 45.86
CA LEU A 304 26.64 -15.34 44.66
C LEU A 304 27.72 -14.25 44.46
N ASN A 305 28.91 -14.65 44.01
CA ASN A 305 30.08 -13.80 43.76
C ASN A 305 30.43 -13.95 42.28
N TYR A 306 30.21 -12.90 41.48
CA TYR A 306 30.57 -12.92 40.07
C TYR A 306 31.33 -11.66 39.66
N LEU A 307 32.25 -11.85 38.72
CA LEU A 307 33.25 -10.91 38.26
C LEU A 307 32.77 -10.30 36.94
N LEU A 308 32.64 -8.99 36.88
CA LEU A 308 32.36 -8.32 35.61
C LEU A 308 33.59 -8.45 34.69
N VAL A 309 33.57 -9.33 33.69
CA VAL A 309 34.65 -9.40 32.70
C VAL A 309 34.41 -8.33 31.62
N VAL A 310 35.23 -7.29 31.66
CA VAL A 310 35.38 -6.33 30.55
C VAL A 310 36.33 -6.98 29.53
N VAL A 311 35.82 -7.38 28.36
CA VAL A 311 36.65 -7.88 27.24
C VAL A 311 37.09 -6.76 26.33
#